data_AF-A0A4Q3SKT8-F1
#
_entry.id   AF-A0A4Q3SKT8-F1
#
_cell.length_a   1.000
_cell.length_b   1.000
_cell.length_c   1.000
_cell.angle_alpha   90.00
_cell.angle_beta   90.00
_cell.angle_gamma   90.00
#
_symmetry.space_group_name_H-M   'P 1'
#
loop_
_entity.id
_entity.type
_entity.pdbx_description
1 polymer ?
#
loop_
_entity_poly.entity_id
_entity_poly.type
_entity_poly.pdbx_seq_one_letter_code
_entity_poly.pdbx_strand_id
1 'polypeptide(L)' 'LLAKGLLYKEIANNLFISQETVRKHVYHIYEKLHVNNRVEAINKFFGR' A
#
# COMPACT_ATOMS: atom_id res chain seq x y z
N LEU A 1 -2.47 2.30 6.62
CA LEU A 1 -2.53 0.83 6.81
C LEU A 1 -1.19 0.17 6.52
N LEU A 2 -0.60 0.33 5.32
CA LEU A 2 0.79 -0.08 5.02
C LEU A 2 1.86 0.59 5.88
N ALA A 3 1.63 1.88 6.16
CA ALA A 3 2.37 2.75 7.07
C ALA A 3 2.33 2.32 8.56
N LYS A 4 1.35 1.50 8.96
CA LYS A 4 1.20 0.99 10.33
C LYS A 4 1.87 -0.39 10.54
N GLY A 5 2.59 -0.90 9.53
CA GLY A 5 3.20 -2.23 9.58
C GLY A 5 2.26 -3.40 9.25
N LEU A 6 1.01 -3.12 8.87
CA LEU A 6 0.05 -4.17 8.53
C LEU A 6 0.45 -4.90 7.25
N LEU A 7 0.38 -6.23 7.28
CA LEU A 7 0.62 -7.09 6.12
C LEU A 7 -0.52 -6.96 5.10
N TYR A 8 -0.23 -7.24 3.83
CA TYR A 8 -1.24 -7.23 2.76
C TYR A 8 -2.44 -8.13 3.06
N LYS A 9 -2.24 -9.25 3.78
CA LYS A 9 -3.33 -10.14 4.24
C LYS A 9 -4.29 -9.46 5.21
N GLU A 10 -3.78 -8.60 6.10
CA GLU A 10 -4.57 -7.93 7.13
C GLU A 10 -5.41 -6.82 6.50
N ILE A 11 -4.82 -6.13 5.51
CA ILE A 11 -5.49 -5.11 4.71
C ILE A 11 -6.60 -5.76 3.86
N ALA A 12 -6.29 -6.90 3.23
CA ALA A 12 -7.26 -7.70 2.50
C ALA A 12 -8.46 -8.10 3.37
N ASN A 13 -8.20 -8.62 4.57
CA ASN A 13 -9.25 -8.97 5.53
C ASN A 13 -10.05 -7.75 6.03
N ASN A 14 -9.39 -6.63 6.33
CA ASN A 14 -10.08 -5.42 6.80
C ASN A 14 -10.98 -4.80 5.74
N LEU A 15 -10.57 -4.84 4.47
CA LEU A 15 -11.33 -4.31 3.34
C LEU A 15 -12.25 -5.35 2.69
N PHE A 16 -12.27 -6.59 3.19
CA PHE A 16 -13.02 -7.72 2.60
C PHE A 16 -12.73 -7.91 1.10
N ILE A 17 -11.48 -7.72 0.68
CA ILE A 17 -11.03 -7.88 -0.71
C ILE A 17 -9.86 -8.86 -0.79
N SER A 18 -9.67 -9.49 -1.94
CA SER A 18 -8.55 -10.40 -2.17
C SER A 18 -7.19 -9.69 -2.06
N GLN A 19 -6.16 -10.42 -1.62
CA GLN A 19 -4.79 -9.90 -1.54
C GLN A 19 -4.27 -9.41 -2.90
N GLU A 20 -4.71 -10.02 -3.99
CA GLU A 20 -4.42 -9.57 -5.36
C GLU A 20 -5.01 -8.19 -5.66
N THR A 21 -6.24 -7.94 -5.20
CA THR A 21 -6.90 -6.64 -5.32
C THR A 21 -6.15 -5.58 -4.51
N VAL A 22 -5.71 -5.92 -3.29
CA VAL A 22 -4.84 -5.04 -2.49
C VAL A 22 -3.54 -4.72 -3.25
N ARG A 23 -2.89 -5.71 -3.85
CA ARG A 23 -1.67 -5.47 -4.68
C ARG A 23 -1.94 -4.50 -5.82
N LYS A 24 -3.05 -4.66 -6.56
CA LYS A 24 -3.45 -3.73 -7.63
C LYS A 24 -3.70 -2.32 -7.10
N HIS A 25 -4.40 -2.18 -5.98
CA HIS A 25 -4.60 -0.87 -5.36
C HIS A 25 -3.27 -0.21 -4.97
N VAL A 26 -2.36 -0.98 -4.37
CA VAL A 26 -1.03 -0.50 -3.98
C VAL A 26 -0.21 -0.10 -5.20
N TYR A 27 -0.30 -0.87 -6.29
CA TYR A 27 0.36 -0.55 -7.56
C TYR A 27 -0.15 0.78 -8.14
N HIS A 28 -1.47 0.98 -8.24
CA HIS A 28 -2.02 2.26 -8.66
C HIS A 28 -1.67 3.42 -7.72
N ILE A 29 -1.60 3.15 -6.40
CA ILE A 29 -1.16 4.13 -5.41
C ILE A 29 0.31 4.51 -5.67
N TYR A 30 1.18 3.54 -5.94
CA TYR A 30 2.58 3.77 -6.28
C TYR A 30 2.74 4.58 -7.57
N GLU A 31 1.95 4.25 -8.59
CA GLU A 31 1.92 4.99 -9.85
C GLU A 31 1.50 6.44 -9.63
N LYS A 32 0.39 6.69 -8.91
CA LYS A 32 -0.07 8.05 -8.58
C LYS A 32 0.92 8.82 -7.72
N LEU A 33 1.60 8.15 -6.80
CA LEU A 33 2.63 8.74 -5.97
C LEU A 33 3.95 8.88 -6.73
N HIS A 34 4.11 8.35 -7.95
CA HIS A 34 5.40 8.26 -8.66
C HIS A 34 6.51 7.70 -7.75
N VAL A 35 6.28 6.52 -7.19
CA VAL A 35 7.22 5.80 -6.32
C VAL A 35 7.34 4.36 -6.79
N ASN A 36 8.53 3.76 -6.67
CA ASN A 36 8.76 2.39 -7.14
C ASN A 36 8.81 1.38 -5.98
N ASN A 37 9.05 1.88 -4.76
CA ASN A 37 9.20 1.03 -3.58
C ASN A 37 8.23 1.36 -2.47
N ARG A 38 7.92 0.34 -1.65
CA ARG A 38 7.15 0.49 -0.40
C ARG A 38 7.75 1.57 0.50
N VAL A 39 9.08 1.61 0.61
CA VAL A 39 9.79 2.58 1.45
C VAL A 39 9.60 4.00 0.93
N GLU A 40 9.73 4.22 -0.38
CA GLU A 40 9.48 5.52 -1.00
C GLU A 40 8.02 5.95 -0.84
N ALA A 41 7.07 5.04 -1.04
CA ALA A 41 5.65 5.31 -0.82
C ALA A 41 5.35 5.71 0.62
N ILE A 42 5.99 5.05 1.59
CA ILE A 42 5.86 5.36 3.02
C ILE A 42 6.50 6.72 3.33
N ASN A 43 7.72 6.99 2.86
CA ASN A 43 8.38 8.29 3.06
C ASN A 43 7.57 9.45 2.45
N LYS A 44 7.08 9.27 1.21
CA LYS A 44 6.27 10.27 0.52
C LYS A 44 4.91 10.49 1.19
N PHE A 45 4.32 9.44 1.78
CA PHE A 45 3.07 9.54 2.54
C PHE A 45 3.26 10.18 3.93
N PHE A 46 4.36 9.89 4.62
CA PHE A 46 4.68 10.48 5.93
C PHE A 46 5.35 11.85 5.85
N GLY A 47 5.67 12.32 4.63
CA GLY A 47 6.18 13.68 4.41
C GLY A 47 7.51 13.93 5.10
N ARG A 48 8.45 12.98 5.02
CA ARG A 48 9.82 13.15 5.49
C ARG A 48 10.81 12.99 4.36
#